data_AF-A0A4Q3RRA4-F1
#
_entry.id   AF-A0A4Q3RRA4-F1
#
_cell.length_a   1.000
_cell.length_b   1.000
_cell.length_c   1.000
_cell.angle_alpha   90.00
_cell.angle_beta   90.00
_cell.angle_gamma   90.00
#
_symmetry.space_group_name_H-M   'P 1'
#
loop_
_entity.id
_entity.type
_entity.pdbx_description
1 polymer ?
#
loop_
_entity_poly.entity_id
_entity_poly.type
_entity_poly.pdbx_seq_one_letter_code
_entity_poly.pdbx_strand_id
1 'polypeptide(L)' 'VLLQEHTYNGSPFPPHAQLPVDATHFERWMELFTETVDTLFEGEKAKEAKWRAGKMAQMFLSKIEYYRQNGLKNLM' A
#
# COMPACT_ATOMS: atom_id res chain seq x y z
N VAL A 1 1.06 10.30 -9.64
CA VAL A 1 2.18 9.93 -8.72
C VAL A 1 3.28 9.09 -9.39
N LEU A 2 3.01 7.96 -10.05
CA LEU A 2 4.05 7.21 -10.80
C LEU A 2 4.30 7.78 -12.20
N LEU A 3 3.21 8.12 -12.91
CA LEU A 3 3.19 8.69 -14.25
C LEU A 3 2.97 10.20 -14.24
N GLN A 4 3.14 10.85 -13.09
CA GLN A 4 2.91 12.28 -12.89
C GLN A 4 1.49 12.79 -13.19
N GLU A 5 0.55 11.90 -13.49
CA GLU A 5 -0.87 12.23 -13.61
C GLU A 5 -1.59 12.12 -12.26
N HIS A 6 -2.60 12.98 -12.08
CA HIS A 6 -3.44 13.06 -10.89
C HIS A 6 -4.89 12.66 -11.22
N THR A 7 -5.10 11.35 -11.38
CA THR A 7 -6.40 10.78 -11.79
C THR A 7 -7.23 10.25 -10.62
N TYR A 8 -6.64 10.09 -9.44
CA TYR A 8 -7.31 9.63 -8.22
C TYR A 8 -7.33 10.74 -7.16
N ASN A 9 -8.50 11.08 -6.64
CA ASN A 9 -8.71 12.19 -5.70
C ASN A 9 -9.07 11.73 -4.26
N GLY A 10 -9.14 10.43 -4.02
CA GLY A 10 -9.48 9.89 -2.71
C GLY A 10 -8.29 9.86 -1.75
N SER A 11 -8.58 9.69 -0.45
CA SER A 11 -7.56 9.30 0.52
C SER A 11 -7.40 7.79 0.52
N PRO A 12 -6.22 7.24 0.22
CA PRO A 12 -6.05 5.81 0.02
C PRO A 12 -6.08 5.01 1.34
N PHE A 13 -5.71 5.62 2.47
CA PHE A 13 -5.59 4.92 3.75
C PHE A 13 -6.93 4.66 4.48
N PRO A 14 -7.87 5.63 4.63
CA PRO A 14 -9.08 5.43 5.44
C PRO A 14 -9.89 4.16 5.13
N PRO A 15 -10.07 3.73 3.86
CA PRO A 15 -10.77 2.48 3.55
C PRO A 15 -10.10 1.21 4.13
N HIS A 16 -8.79 1.26 4.41
CA HIS A 16 -8.01 0.12 4.89
C HIS A 16 -7.91 0.08 6.42
N ALA A 17 -8.16 1.19 7.11
CA ALA A 17 -7.88 1.35 8.54
C ALA A 17 -8.64 0.36 9.44
N GLN A 18 -9.82 -0.10 8.99
CA GLN A 18 -10.69 -1.00 9.75
C GLN A 18 -10.63 -2.45 9.26
N LEU A 19 -9.88 -2.73 8.19
CA LEU A 19 -9.78 -4.10 7.66
C LEU A 19 -8.98 -4.99 8.64
N PRO A 20 -9.35 -6.28 8.77
CA PRO A 20 -8.63 -7.24 9.61
C PRO A 20 -7.36 -7.76 8.93
N VAL A 21 -6.54 -6.86 8.36
CA VAL A 21 -5.28 -7.20 7.68
C VAL A 21 -4.07 -7.01 8.61
N ASP A 22 -3.02 -7.78 8.41
CA ASP A 22 -1.78 -7.71 9.20
C ASP A 22 -0.55 -7.85 8.28
N ALA A 23 0.63 -7.97 8.88
CA ALA A 23 1.89 -8.11 8.14
C ALA A 23 1.85 -9.23 7.10
N THR A 24 1.25 -10.38 7.42
CA THR A 24 1.19 -11.54 6.50
C THR A 24 0.38 -11.23 5.24
N HIS A 25 -0.65 -10.40 5.36
CA HIS A 25 -1.46 -9.96 4.21
C HIS A 25 -0.67 -9.00 3.31
N PHE A 26 0.10 -8.08 3.91
CA PHE A 26 0.94 -7.16 3.15
C PHE A 26 2.12 -7.88 2.47
N GLU A 27 2.72 -8.87 3.11
CA GLU A 27 3.74 -9.74 2.52
C GLU A 27 3.16 -10.48 1.31
N ARG A 28 2.02 -11.16 1.48
CA ARG A 28 1.37 -11.88 0.39
C ARG A 28 0.95 -10.97 -0.75
N TRP A 29 0.44 -9.78 -0.44
CA TRP A 29 0.08 -8.78 -1.45
C TRP A 29 1.30 -8.30 -2.22
N MET A 30 2.43 -8.06 -1.55
CA MET A 30 3.68 -7.64 -2.19
C MET A 30 4.26 -8.72 -3.11
N GLU A 31 4.16 -9.99 -2.75
CA GLU A 31 4.54 -11.11 -3.63
C GLU A 31 3.73 -11.08 -4.92
N LEU A 32 2.39 -11.09 -4.80
CA LEU A 32 1.46 -11.09 -5.93
C LEU A 32 1.65 -9.86 -6.83
N PHE A 33 1.79 -8.68 -6.21
CA PHE A 33 2.00 -7.44 -6.95
C PHE A 33 3.33 -7.45 -7.70
N THR A 34 4.40 -7.92 -7.06
CA THR A 34 5.73 -8.01 -7.67
C THR A 34 5.74 -8.98 -8.83
N GLU A 35 5.19 -10.17 -8.65
CA GLU A 35 5.06 -11.20 -9.71
C GLU A 35 4.27 -10.66 -10.90
N THR A 36 3.15 -9.98 -10.64
CA THR A 36 2.32 -9.38 -11.69
C THR A 36 3.08 -8.30 -12.46
N VAL A 37 3.80 -7.42 -11.75
CA VAL A 37 4.58 -6.35 -12.38
C VAL A 37 5.70 -6.94 -13.23
N ASP A 38 6.43 -7.94 -12.71
CA ASP A 38 7.53 -8.58 -13.43
C ASP A 38 7.05 -9.40 -14.65
N THR A 39 5.81 -9.90 -14.61
CA THR A 39 5.19 -10.62 -15.73
C THR A 39 4.74 -9.68 -16.85
N LEU A 40 4.23 -8.49 -16.51
CA LEU A 40 3.54 -7.61 -17.45
C LEU A 40 4.37 -6.41 -17.90
N PHE A 41 5.40 -6.04 -17.15
CA PHE A 41 6.15 -4.80 -17.35
C PHE A 41 7.64 -4.98 -17.07
N GLU A 42 8.44 -4.11 -17.68
CA GLU A 42 9.88 -4.05 -17.46
C GLU A 42 10.38 -2.60 -17.37
N GLY A 43 11.67 -2.44 -17.09
CA GLY A 43 12.33 -1.14 -17.02
C GLY A 43 12.10 -0.35 -15.73
N GLU A 44 12.55 0.90 -15.72
CA GLU A 44 12.63 1.71 -14.50
C GLU A 44 11.28 2.02 -13.87
N LYS A 45 10.21 2.13 -14.67
CA LYS A 45 8.86 2.35 -14.13
C LYS A 45 8.29 1.14 -13.40
N ALA A 46 8.59 -0.08 -13.87
CA ALA A 46 8.23 -1.30 -13.15
C ALA A 46 8.97 -1.39 -11.81
N LYS A 47 10.28 -1.08 -11.80
CA LYS A 47 11.08 -1.02 -10.56
C LYS A 47 10.55 0.02 -9.59
N GLU A 48 10.26 1.23 -10.08
CA GLU A 48 9.71 2.32 -9.28
C GLU A 48 8.33 1.97 -8.71
N ALA A 49 7.46 1.31 -9.49
CA ALA A 49 6.16 0.85 -9.03
C ALA A 49 6.27 -0.11 -7.84
N LYS A 50 7.13 -1.14 -7.95
CA LYS A 50 7.40 -2.10 -6.86
C LYS A 50 7.97 -1.41 -5.62
N TRP A 51 8.92 -0.50 -5.80
CA TRP A 51 9.50 0.25 -4.68
C TRP A 51 8.47 1.11 -3.96
N ARG A 52 7.62 1.85 -4.69
CA ARG A 52 6.55 2.68 -4.11
C ARG A 52 5.49 1.81 -3.42
N ALA A 53 5.10 0.69 -4.00
CA ALA A 53 4.18 -0.27 -3.40
C ALA A 53 4.69 -0.76 -2.03
N GLY A 54 5.97 -1.14 -1.95
CA GLY A 54 6.59 -1.55 -0.68
C GLY A 54 6.57 -0.45 0.39
N LYS A 55 6.86 0.80 0.01
CA LYS A 55 6.74 1.94 0.95
C LYS A 55 5.31 2.16 1.44
N MET A 56 4.32 2.01 0.56
CA MET A 56 2.91 2.12 0.93
C MET A 56 2.46 0.99 1.86
N ALA A 57 2.87 -0.26 1.58
CA ALA A 57 2.58 -1.40 2.45
C ALA A 57 3.13 -1.20 3.88
N GLN A 58 4.40 -0.78 4.01
CA GLN A 58 5.01 -0.47 5.30
C GLN A 58 4.27 0.66 6.04
N MET A 59 3.94 1.74 5.34
CA MET A 59 3.21 2.86 5.93
C MET A 59 1.81 2.46 6.40
N PHE A 60 1.09 1.67 5.60
CA PHE A 60 -0.28 1.26 5.91
C PHE A 60 -0.30 0.31 7.10
N LEU A 61 0.61 -0.67 7.13
CA LEU A 61 0.75 -1.58 8.26
C LEU A 61 1.03 -0.80 9.55
N SER A 62 2.04 0.09 9.54
CA SER A 62 2.38 0.90 10.71
C SER A 62 1.21 1.75 11.22
N LYS A 63 0.45 2.37 10.31
CA LYS A 63 -0.74 3.14 10.69
C LYS A 63 -1.85 2.25 11.25
N ILE A 64 -2.11 1.09 10.64
CA ILE A 64 -3.11 0.14 11.12
C ILE A 64 -2.77 -0.34 12.54
N GLU A 65 -1.51 -0.71 12.78
CA GLU A 65 -1.02 -1.10 14.10
C GLU A 65 -1.17 0.03 15.12
N TYR A 66 -0.80 1.25 14.76
CA TYR A 66 -0.98 2.42 15.59
C TYR A 66 -2.45 2.64 15.97
N TYR A 67 -3.38 2.62 15.01
CA TYR A 67 -4.79 2.84 15.28
C TYR A 67 -5.45 1.69 16.06
N ARG A 68 -4.98 0.46 15.90
CA ARG A 68 -5.43 -0.68 16.73
C ARG A 68 -5.06 -0.49 18.20
N GLN A 69 -3.89 0.07 18.47
CA GLN A 69 -3.41 0.32 19.84
C GLN A 69 -4.02 1.58 20.47
N ASN A 70 -4.28 2.63 19.67
CA ASN A 70 -4.65 3.97 20.16
C ASN A 70 -6.12 4.34 19.90
N GLY A 71 -6.88 3.50 19.18
CA GLY A 71 -8.27 3.75 18.79
C GLY A 71 -8.41 4.60 17.53
N LEU A 72 -9.47 4.33 16.75
CA LEU A 72 -9.75 4.96 15.45
C LEU A 72 -10.23 6.42 15.54
N LYS A 73 -10.48 6.96 16.74
CA LYS A 73 -10.96 8.34 16.92
C LYS A 73 -9.99 9.40 16.37
N ASN A 74 -8.72 9.05 16.18
CA ASN A 74 -7.67 9.92 15.65
C ASN A 74 -7.55 9.89 14.11
N LEU A 75 -8.47 9.22 13.41
CA LEU A 75 -8.52 9.14 11.93
C LEU A 75 -9.57 10.07 11.32
N MET A 76 -10.58 10.48 12.10
CA MET A 76 -11.64 11.44 11.73
C MET A 76 -11.33 12.82 12.30
#